data_AF-A0A2M4DPD8-F1
#
_entry.id   AF-A0A2M4DPD8-F1
#
_cell.length_a   1.000
_cell.length_b   1.000
_cell.length_c   1.000
_cell.angle_alpha   90.00
_cell.angle_beta   90.00
_cell.angle_gamma   90.00
#
_symmetry.space_group_name_H-M   'P 1'
#
loop_
_entity.id
_entity.type
_entity.pdbx_description
1 polymer ?
#
loop_
_entity_poly.entity_id
_entity_poly.type
_entity_poly.pdbx_seq_one_letter_code
_entity_poly.pdbx_strand_id
1 'polypeptide(L)'
;MVLVLGFSLLSTLLASSTASSGSIPVDCPNAQPDGTTHHLAHPTGDCRRYIVCAGTRKIEQSCPNGFQWNSLDATCTVPLNDATPCSHSVGPTKAHGGVVSSKCPAQLDRCPLETNPAEEVILLPHPDDCRKFYACVSTVPIELHCPKGLYWDHGACRCDFQRPNDHCVADENPWKAEHRIRVRETEDDTTTTTTETPILQSGARGLKALSSILLLIGTLALNH
;
A
#
# COMPACT_ATOMS: atom_id res chain seq x y z
N MET A 1 67.60 37.13 38.94
CA MET A 1 67.32 35.67 38.92
C MET A 1 65.83 35.52 38.59
N VAL A 2 65.46 34.80 37.51
CA VAL A 2 64.07 34.52 37.06
C VAL A 2 63.22 35.79 36.78
N LEU A 3 62.78 36.17 35.57
CA LEU A 3 62.41 35.45 34.34
C LEU A 3 61.06 34.72 34.39
N VAL A 4 59.95 35.44 34.16
CA VAL A 4 58.65 34.88 33.73
C VAL A 4 58.08 35.77 32.62
N LEU A 5 57.67 35.16 31.50
CA LEU A 5 57.01 35.83 30.38
C LEU A 5 55.50 35.52 30.42
N GLY A 6 54.66 36.55 30.58
CA GLY A 6 53.21 36.41 30.59
C GLY A 6 52.60 36.50 29.18
N PHE A 7 52.48 35.36 28.49
CA PHE A 7 51.76 35.31 27.21
C PHE A 7 50.25 35.41 27.41
N SER A 8 49.61 36.42 26.84
CA SER A 8 48.15 36.58 26.87
C SER A 8 47.47 35.58 25.94
N LEU A 9 46.86 34.54 26.52
CA LEU A 9 46.09 33.53 25.79
C LEU A 9 44.75 34.09 25.31
N LEU A 10 44.70 34.59 24.07
CA LEU A 10 43.46 34.93 23.39
C LEU A 10 42.79 33.65 22.86
N SER A 11 42.15 32.90 23.77
CA SER A 11 41.47 31.63 23.44
C SER A 11 40.29 31.85 22.50
N THR A 12 40.50 31.66 21.20
CA THR A 12 39.43 31.61 20.21
C THR A 12 38.56 30.38 20.46
N LEU A 13 37.29 30.61 20.81
CA LEU A 13 36.28 29.57 20.91
C LEU A 13 35.94 29.04 19.51
N LEU A 14 36.74 28.08 19.04
CA LEU A 14 36.32 27.17 17.97
C LEU A 14 35.13 26.36 18.50
N ALA A 15 33.93 26.79 18.12
CA ALA A 15 32.72 26.01 18.30
C ALA A 15 32.82 24.76 17.41
N SER A 16 33.36 23.68 17.97
CA SER A 16 33.51 22.39 17.30
C SER A 16 32.15 21.82 16.93
N SER A 17 31.66 22.15 15.73
CA SER A 17 30.54 21.46 15.11
C SER A 17 30.98 20.01 14.86
N THR A 18 30.66 19.12 15.82
CA THR A 18 30.84 17.68 15.66
C THR A 18 29.91 17.23 14.54
N ALA A 19 30.43 17.18 13.32
CA ALA A 19 29.78 16.50 12.22
C ALA A 19 29.51 15.07 12.67
N SER A 20 28.23 14.71 12.79
CA SER A 20 27.83 13.37 13.22
C SER A 20 28.32 12.37 12.19
N SER A 21 29.30 11.53 12.54
CA SER A 21 29.74 10.42 11.70
C SER A 21 28.52 9.62 11.25
N GLY A 22 28.35 9.48 9.94
CA GLY A 22 27.15 8.93 9.31
C GLY A 22 26.97 7.42 9.51
N SER A 23 26.73 6.98 10.74
CA SER A 23 26.32 5.62 11.05
C SER A 23 24.85 5.41 10.66
N ILE A 24 24.58 4.46 9.77
CA ILE A 24 23.22 4.06 9.40
C ILE A 24 22.55 3.41 10.62
N PRO A 25 21.26 3.71 10.92
CA PRO A 25 20.54 3.04 12.00
C PRO A 25 20.44 1.52 11.77
N VAL A 26 20.85 0.73 12.78
CA VAL A 26 20.77 -0.74 12.80
C VAL A 26 19.55 -1.27 13.58
N ASP A 27 18.86 -0.37 14.26
CA ASP A 27 17.65 -0.61 15.05
C ASP A 27 16.50 0.25 14.52
N CYS A 28 15.29 -0.30 14.61
CA CYS A 28 14.08 0.44 14.30
C CYS A 28 13.91 1.56 15.34
N PRO A 29 13.60 2.80 14.92
CA PRO A 29 13.30 3.85 15.87
C PRO A 29 12.06 3.48 16.70
N ASN A 30 12.06 3.86 17.97
CA ASN A 30 10.89 3.72 18.82
C ASN A 30 9.71 4.46 18.17
N ALA A 31 8.55 3.80 18.10
CA ALA A 31 7.41 4.19 17.28
C ALA A 31 7.14 5.72 17.27
N GLN A 32 7.47 6.36 16.15
CA GLN A 32 7.25 7.80 15.97
C GLN A 32 5.77 8.07 15.67
N PRO A 33 5.20 9.19 16.14
CA PRO A 33 3.77 9.49 16.03
C PRO A 33 3.33 9.97 14.64
N ASP A 34 4.24 9.95 13.66
CA ASP A 34 4.03 10.42 12.28
C ASP A 34 3.52 9.32 11.33
N GLY A 35 3.57 8.05 11.74
CA GLY A 35 3.21 6.92 10.89
C GLY A 35 4.23 6.59 9.80
N THR A 36 5.45 7.14 9.88
CA THR A 36 6.50 6.90 8.88
C THR A 36 6.97 5.45 8.91
N THR A 37 7.02 4.80 7.75
CA THR A 37 7.58 3.46 7.61
C THR A 37 9.08 3.50 7.42
N HIS A 38 9.82 3.08 8.45
CA HIS A 38 11.27 3.07 8.44
C HIS A 38 11.81 1.81 7.76
N HIS A 39 12.81 2.02 6.90
CA HIS A 39 13.47 0.99 6.12
C HIS A 39 14.98 1.03 6.36
N LEU A 40 15.58 -0.11 6.71
CA LEU A 40 17.00 -0.21 7.07
C LEU A 40 17.76 -1.17 6.16
N ALA A 41 19.08 -1.00 6.07
CA ALA A 41 19.98 -1.96 5.41
C ALA A 41 19.92 -3.34 6.08
N HIS A 42 20.09 -4.42 5.30
CA HIS A 42 20.09 -5.77 5.86
C HIS A 42 21.39 -6.05 6.65
N PRO A 43 21.32 -6.54 7.91
CA PRO A 43 22.49 -6.63 8.79
C PRO A 43 23.55 -7.66 8.35
N THR A 44 23.26 -8.53 7.38
CA THR A 44 24.25 -9.44 6.79
C THR A 44 25.11 -8.80 5.69
N GLY A 45 24.76 -7.59 5.22
CA GLY A 45 25.38 -6.98 4.05
C GLY A 45 24.96 -7.59 2.70
N ASP A 46 23.96 -8.49 2.65
CA ASP A 46 23.36 -8.90 1.37
C ASP A 46 22.46 -7.76 0.86
N CYS A 47 23.00 -6.99 -0.08
CA CYS A 47 22.37 -5.81 -0.64
C CYS A 47 21.15 -6.10 -1.53
N ARG A 48 20.73 -7.37 -1.71
CA ARG A 48 19.42 -7.70 -2.28
C ARG A 48 18.29 -7.64 -1.24
N ARG A 49 18.62 -7.57 0.06
CA ARG A 49 17.66 -7.50 1.16
C ARG A 49 17.66 -6.13 1.84
N TYR A 50 16.56 -5.86 2.53
CA TYR A 50 16.40 -4.75 3.46
C TYR A 50 15.50 -5.17 4.63
N ILE A 51 15.37 -4.31 5.63
CA ILE A 51 14.50 -4.51 6.80
C ILE A 51 13.37 -3.49 6.75
N VAL A 52 12.13 -3.94 6.94
CA VAL A 52 10.98 -3.06 7.24
C VAL A 52 10.73 -3.08 8.75
N CYS A 53 10.57 -1.90 9.34
CA CYS A 53 10.26 -1.74 10.76
C CYS A 53 8.75 -1.73 11.02
N ALA A 54 8.25 -2.76 11.70
CA ALA A 54 6.84 -2.91 12.09
C ALA A 54 6.71 -2.92 13.62
N GLY A 55 6.66 -1.72 14.22
CA GLY A 55 6.73 -1.57 15.67
C GLY A 55 8.03 -2.15 16.23
N THR A 56 7.94 -3.21 17.03
CA THR A 56 9.11 -3.92 17.59
C THR A 56 9.68 -5.01 16.67
N ARG A 57 9.09 -5.26 15.49
CA ARG A 57 9.53 -6.34 14.58
C ARG A 57 10.40 -5.80 13.44
N LYS A 58 11.55 -6.44 13.22
CA LYS A 58 12.44 -6.27 12.05
C LYS A 58 12.05 -7.31 11.00
N ILE A 59 11.27 -6.94 9.99
CA ILE A 59 10.78 -7.86 8.95
C ILE A 59 11.79 -7.91 7.80
N GLU A 60 12.25 -9.10 7.42
CA GLU A 60 13.09 -9.28 6.22
C GLU A 60 12.27 -9.01 4.96
N GLN A 61 12.79 -8.17 4.07
CA GLN A 61 12.23 -7.95 2.74
C GLN A 61 13.33 -7.99 1.66
N SER A 62 12.93 -8.24 0.42
CA SER A 62 13.84 -8.37 -0.72
C SER A 62 13.52 -7.35 -1.80
N CYS A 63 14.55 -6.78 -2.42
CA CYS A 63 14.40 -5.95 -3.60
C CYS A 63 13.95 -6.79 -4.82
N PRO A 64 13.31 -6.15 -5.83
CA PRO A 64 12.98 -6.79 -7.09
C PRO A 64 14.20 -7.40 -7.81
N ASN A 65 13.96 -8.41 -8.64
CA ASN A 65 15.01 -9.15 -9.33
C ASN A 65 15.91 -8.22 -10.17
N GLY A 66 17.21 -8.21 -9.87
CA GLY A 66 18.20 -7.37 -10.54
C GLY A 66 18.49 -6.02 -9.86
N PHE A 67 17.75 -5.67 -8.80
CA PHE A 67 17.93 -4.43 -8.04
C PHE A 67 18.65 -4.69 -6.70
N GLN A 68 19.17 -3.63 -6.09
CA GLN A 68 19.83 -3.65 -4.79
C GLN A 68 19.33 -2.49 -3.90
N TRP A 69 19.42 -2.68 -2.59
CA TRP A 69 19.05 -1.67 -1.60
C TRP A 69 20.04 -0.50 -1.61
N ASN A 70 19.53 0.72 -1.73
CA ASN A 70 20.28 1.95 -1.55
C ASN A 70 19.87 2.55 -0.19
N SER A 71 20.81 2.63 0.76
CA SER A 71 20.54 3.10 2.11
C SER A 71 20.52 4.62 2.28
N LEU A 72 20.91 5.40 1.26
CA LEU A 72 20.77 6.86 1.26
C LEU A 72 19.36 7.28 0.80
N ASP A 73 18.88 6.67 -0.29
CA ASP A 73 17.54 6.94 -0.84
C ASP A 73 16.42 6.11 -0.18
N ALA A 74 16.80 5.15 0.68
CA ALA A 74 15.91 4.18 1.32
C ALA A 74 14.95 3.50 0.32
N THR A 75 15.50 3.02 -0.79
CA THR A 75 14.75 2.31 -1.84
C THR A 75 15.62 1.34 -2.64
N CYS A 76 15.00 0.49 -3.44
CA CYS A 76 15.69 -0.41 -4.36
C CYS A 76 16.09 0.34 -5.64
N THR A 77 17.38 0.33 -5.99
CA THR A 77 17.91 0.92 -7.23
C THR A 77 18.63 -0.11 -8.07
N VAL A 78 18.95 0.22 -9.33
CA VAL A 78 19.87 -0.61 -10.12
C VAL A 78 21.24 -0.66 -9.41
N PRO A 79 22.00 -1.76 -9.53
CA PRO A 79 23.33 -1.87 -8.95
C PRO A 79 24.30 -0.91 -9.64
N LEU A 80 24.77 0.13 -8.92
CA LEU A 80 25.81 1.02 -9.41
C LEU A 80 27.17 0.58 -8.86
N ASN A 81 28.00 0.06 -9.77
CA ASN A 81 29.35 -0.48 -9.58
C ASN A 81 30.09 0.14 -8.37
N ASP A 82 30.24 -0.64 -7.28
CA ASP A 82 30.96 -0.31 -6.03
C ASP A 82 30.60 1.03 -5.33
N ALA A 83 29.56 1.73 -5.81
CA ALA A 83 29.23 3.10 -5.40
C ALA A 83 27.83 3.25 -4.78
N THR A 84 26.98 2.21 -4.81
CA THR A 84 25.73 2.19 -4.03
C THR A 84 26.03 1.78 -2.58
N PRO A 85 25.95 2.69 -1.59
CA PRO A 85 26.00 2.29 -0.19
C PRO A 85 24.75 1.48 0.16
N CYS A 86 24.98 0.20 0.43
CA CYS A 86 23.96 -0.74 0.88
C CYS A 86 24.29 -1.35 2.26
N SER A 87 25.54 -1.19 2.72
CA SER A 87 26.00 -1.56 4.06
C SER A 87 27.20 -0.68 4.47
N HIS A 88 27.04 0.15 5.49
CA HIS A 88 28.16 0.86 6.12
C HIS A 88 28.59 0.13 7.39
N SER A 89 29.70 -0.61 7.29
CA SER A 89 30.49 -1.13 8.42
C SER A 89 29.69 -1.83 9.52
N VAL A 90 29.37 -3.11 9.31
CA VAL A 90 28.96 -4.01 10.40
C VAL A 90 30.14 -4.18 11.37
N GLY A 91 30.15 -3.40 12.45
CA GLY A 91 30.95 -3.70 13.63
C GLY A 91 30.49 -5.02 14.27
N PRO A 92 31.30 -5.67 15.12
CA PRO A 92 30.96 -6.95 15.75
C PRO A 92 29.91 -6.81 16.87
N THR A 93 28.76 -6.20 16.57
CA THR A 93 27.63 -6.03 17.48
C THR A 93 26.78 -7.30 17.51
N LYS A 94 26.94 -8.06 18.60
CA LYS A 94 26.15 -9.25 18.95
C LYS A 94 24.65 -8.95 18.81
N ALA A 95 23.97 -9.74 17.97
CA ALA A 95 22.65 -9.44 17.41
C ALA A 95 21.63 -8.91 18.44
N HIS A 96 21.05 -7.74 18.14
CA HIS A 96 19.94 -7.14 18.89
C HIS A 96 18.67 -7.11 18.01
N GLY A 97 17.66 -7.85 18.47
CA GLY A 97 16.42 -8.11 17.73
C GLY A 97 16.60 -9.18 16.65
N GLY A 98 15.80 -10.26 16.74
CA GLY A 98 15.70 -11.23 15.66
C GLY A 98 15.01 -10.61 14.43
N VAL A 99 15.64 -10.74 13.27
CA VAL A 99 14.98 -10.51 11.98
C VAL A 99 14.01 -11.66 11.73
N VAL A 100 12.81 -11.36 11.25
CA VAL A 100 11.73 -12.35 11.05
C VAL A 100 11.24 -12.39 9.60
N SER A 101 10.82 -13.58 9.17
CA SER A 101 10.35 -13.81 7.80
C SER A 101 8.88 -13.41 7.62
N SER A 102 8.46 -13.16 6.39
CA SER A 102 7.08 -12.79 6.04
C SER A 102 6.32 -13.90 5.32
N LYS A 103 4.99 -13.95 5.52
CA LYS A 103 4.04 -14.76 4.75
C LYS A 103 2.95 -13.89 4.15
N CYS A 104 2.48 -14.25 2.96
CA CYS A 104 1.37 -13.60 2.27
C CYS A 104 0.31 -14.66 1.91
N PRO A 105 -0.70 -14.89 2.77
CA PRO A 105 -1.75 -15.88 2.50
C PRO A 105 -2.71 -15.37 1.42
N ALA A 106 -2.94 -16.17 0.37
CA ALA A 106 -3.76 -15.77 -0.78
C ALA A 106 -5.28 -15.69 -0.52
N GLN A 107 -5.74 -16.06 0.68
CA GLN A 107 -7.16 -16.06 1.09
C GLN A 107 -7.36 -15.46 2.49
N LEU A 108 -6.63 -14.38 2.82
CA LEU A 108 -6.76 -13.69 4.08
C LEU A 108 -6.92 -12.17 3.87
N ASP A 109 -7.92 -11.59 4.49
CA ASP A 109 -8.35 -10.19 4.36
C ASP A 109 -8.14 -9.35 5.64
N ARG A 110 -7.74 -10.01 6.74
CA ARG A 110 -7.60 -9.43 8.08
C ARG A 110 -6.49 -10.14 8.85
N CYS A 111 -5.92 -9.49 9.87
CA CYS A 111 -4.98 -10.18 10.74
C CYS A 111 -5.65 -11.34 11.52
N PRO A 112 -4.96 -12.48 11.73
CA PRO A 112 -5.50 -13.56 12.55
C PRO A 112 -5.81 -13.09 13.97
N LEU A 113 -6.83 -13.69 14.59
CA LEU A 113 -7.19 -13.45 15.98
C LEU A 113 -6.33 -14.27 16.96
N GLU A 114 -5.72 -15.35 16.47
CA GLU A 114 -4.68 -16.10 17.17
C GLU A 114 -3.31 -15.48 16.90
N THR A 115 -2.39 -15.52 17.87
CA THR A 115 -1.07 -14.89 17.74
C THR A 115 -0.23 -15.52 16.64
N ASN A 116 0.28 -14.69 15.73
CA ASN A 116 1.29 -15.05 14.73
C ASN A 116 2.47 -15.82 15.35
N PRO A 117 3.08 -16.80 14.64
CA PRO A 117 4.26 -17.51 15.13
C PRO A 117 5.39 -16.55 15.54
N ALA A 118 6.14 -16.91 16.57
CA ALA A 118 7.18 -16.04 17.13
C ALA A 118 8.29 -15.66 16.12
N GLU A 119 8.44 -16.40 15.03
CA GLU A 119 9.50 -16.23 14.03
C GLU A 119 9.00 -15.65 12.68
N GLU A 120 7.68 -15.45 12.53
CA GLU A 120 7.05 -15.05 11.27
C GLU A 120 6.09 -13.85 11.44
N VAL A 121 5.83 -13.14 10.34
CA VAL A 121 4.82 -12.07 10.26
C VAL A 121 3.96 -12.25 9.02
N ILE A 122 2.65 -12.11 9.17
CA ILE A 122 1.71 -12.11 8.05
C ILE A 122 1.62 -10.69 7.48
N LEU A 123 1.81 -10.57 6.17
CA LEU A 123 1.65 -9.35 5.40
C LEU A 123 0.39 -9.45 4.54
N LEU A 124 -0.39 -8.37 4.48
CA LEU A 124 -1.66 -8.27 3.76
C LEU A 124 -1.66 -7.02 2.87
N PRO A 125 -2.33 -7.02 1.70
CA PRO A 125 -2.43 -5.83 0.87
C PRO A 125 -3.28 -4.76 1.57
N HIS A 126 -2.93 -3.49 1.41
CA HIS A 126 -3.87 -2.41 1.71
C HIS A 126 -4.95 -2.37 0.61
N PRO A 127 -6.24 -2.17 0.93
CA PRO A 127 -7.32 -2.21 -0.07
C PRO A 127 -7.18 -1.14 -1.17
N ASP A 128 -7.01 0.13 -0.77
CA ASP A 128 -7.18 1.28 -1.69
C ASP A 128 -5.89 2.03 -2.10
N ASP A 129 -4.73 1.71 -1.52
CA ASP A 129 -3.44 2.38 -1.82
C ASP A 129 -2.35 1.33 -2.03
N CYS A 130 -1.96 1.14 -3.29
CA CYS A 130 -1.03 0.08 -3.65
C CYS A 130 0.41 0.40 -3.27
N ARG A 131 0.68 1.57 -2.66
CA ARG A 131 1.96 1.84 -1.99
C ARG A 131 2.01 1.27 -0.58
N LYS A 132 0.90 0.74 -0.05
CA LYS A 132 0.79 0.30 1.33
C LYS A 132 0.48 -1.19 1.46
N PHE A 133 0.80 -1.72 2.64
CA PHE A 133 0.48 -3.06 3.09
C PHE A 133 0.35 -3.06 4.62
N TYR A 134 -0.25 -4.11 5.19
CA TYR A 134 -0.36 -4.27 6.64
C TYR A 134 0.56 -5.39 7.13
N ALA A 135 1.27 -5.17 8.23
CA ALA A 135 1.95 -6.21 8.98
C ALA A 135 1.16 -6.60 10.23
N CYS A 136 0.79 -7.87 10.33
CA CYS A 136 0.07 -8.42 11.47
C CYS A 136 1.01 -8.74 12.62
N VAL A 137 1.22 -7.76 13.50
CA VAL A 137 2.01 -7.91 14.73
C VAL A 137 1.06 -8.33 15.85
N SER A 138 1.17 -9.59 16.27
CA SER A 138 0.11 -10.27 17.03
C SER A 138 -1.23 -10.17 16.28
N THR A 139 -2.26 -9.59 16.88
CA THR A 139 -3.59 -9.39 16.28
C THR A 139 -3.77 -7.99 15.65
N VAL A 140 -2.76 -7.12 15.72
CA VAL A 140 -2.85 -5.71 15.30
C VAL A 140 -2.26 -5.53 13.89
N PRO A 141 -3.03 -5.02 12.92
CA PRO A 141 -2.47 -4.56 11.65
C PRO A 141 -1.70 -3.24 11.87
N ILE A 142 -0.40 -3.25 11.61
CA ILE A 142 0.42 -2.04 11.48
C ILE A 142 0.45 -1.66 10.01
N GLU A 143 0.03 -0.44 9.68
CA GLU A 143 0.11 0.09 8.31
C GLU A 143 1.57 0.42 7.95
N LEU A 144 2.00 -0.05 6.78
CA LEU A 144 3.36 0.12 6.28
C LEU A 144 3.32 0.59 4.82
N HIS A 145 4.26 1.44 4.46
CA HIS A 145 4.49 1.91 3.10
C HIS A 145 5.64 1.14 2.47
N CYS A 146 5.53 0.83 1.19
CA CYS A 146 6.63 0.36 0.38
C CYS A 146 7.72 1.44 0.21
N PRO A 147 8.99 1.04 -0.05
CA PRO A 147 10.06 1.97 -0.37
C PRO A 147 9.73 2.91 -1.54
N LYS A 148 10.31 4.10 -1.54
CA LYS A 148 9.96 5.19 -2.47
C LYS A 148 10.01 4.73 -3.93
N GLY A 149 8.86 4.81 -4.60
CA GLY A 149 8.67 4.45 -6.01
C GLY A 149 7.99 3.10 -6.23
N LEU A 150 8.10 2.16 -5.28
CA LEU A 150 7.54 0.82 -5.35
C LEU A 150 6.05 0.77 -4.96
N TYR A 151 5.45 -0.39 -5.19
CA TYR A 151 4.07 -0.79 -4.89
C TYR A 151 4.06 -2.21 -4.32
N TRP A 152 3.03 -2.60 -3.57
CA TRP A 152 2.92 -3.92 -2.97
C TRP A 152 2.49 -4.99 -3.99
N ASP A 153 3.29 -6.05 -4.11
CA ASP A 153 2.94 -7.29 -4.81
C ASP A 153 2.72 -8.39 -3.76
N HIS A 154 1.45 -8.70 -3.50
CA HIS A 154 1.04 -9.75 -2.55
C HIS A 154 1.39 -11.16 -3.03
N GLY A 155 1.48 -11.39 -4.34
CA GLY A 155 1.84 -12.69 -4.93
C GLY A 155 3.34 -12.97 -4.79
N ALA A 156 4.18 -11.95 -4.93
CA ALA A 156 5.61 -12.01 -4.66
C ALA A 156 5.98 -11.77 -3.19
N CYS A 157 5.01 -11.39 -2.35
CA CYS A 157 5.14 -11.05 -0.93
C CYS A 157 6.17 -9.94 -0.64
N ARG A 158 6.33 -8.98 -1.55
CA ARG A 158 7.29 -7.88 -1.47
C ARG A 158 6.78 -6.60 -2.13
N CYS A 159 7.54 -5.52 -1.99
CA CYS A 159 7.37 -4.33 -2.81
C CYS A 159 8.11 -4.46 -4.15
N ASP A 160 7.46 -4.08 -5.26
CA ASP A 160 8.00 -4.12 -6.63
C ASP A 160 7.67 -2.85 -7.44
N PHE A 161 8.26 -2.70 -8.63
CA PHE A 161 8.10 -1.50 -9.47
C PHE A 161 6.77 -1.47 -10.24
N GLN A 162 6.17 -2.63 -10.49
CA GLN A 162 4.92 -2.72 -11.25
C GLN A 162 3.76 -2.24 -10.38
N ARG A 163 3.12 -1.14 -10.80
CA ARG A 163 1.87 -0.68 -10.20
C ARG A 163 0.72 -1.60 -10.65
N PRO A 164 -0.12 -2.12 -9.72
CA PRO A 164 -1.42 -2.69 -10.08
C PRO A 164 -2.32 -1.64 -10.75
N ASN A 165 -3.18 -2.04 -11.69
CA ASN A 165 -3.96 -1.06 -12.47
C ASN A 165 -5.04 -0.36 -11.61
N ASP A 166 -5.93 -1.15 -11.00
CA ASP A 166 -7.15 -0.64 -10.34
C ASP A 166 -7.33 -1.13 -8.88
N HIS A 167 -6.73 -2.28 -8.52
CA HIS A 167 -6.79 -2.84 -7.16
C HIS A 167 -5.44 -3.39 -6.72
N CYS A 168 -5.15 -3.28 -5.41
CA CYS A 168 -3.86 -3.63 -4.80
C CYS A 168 -3.79 -5.06 -4.27
N VAL A 169 -4.92 -5.75 -4.27
CA VAL A 169 -5.03 -7.19 -4.06
C VAL A 169 -4.68 -7.86 -5.38
N ALA A 170 -3.81 -8.87 -5.38
CA ALA A 170 -3.53 -9.65 -6.59
C ALA A 170 -4.83 -10.30 -7.09
N ASP A 171 -5.18 -10.05 -8.36
CA ASP A 171 -6.49 -10.41 -8.92
C ASP A 171 -6.80 -11.91 -8.82
N GLU A 172 -7.92 -12.20 -8.16
CA GLU A 172 -8.70 -13.43 -8.18
C GLU A 172 -7.93 -14.76 -8.14
N ASN A 173 -7.93 -15.37 -6.93
CA ASN A 173 -8.05 -16.82 -6.78
C ASN A 173 -9.00 -17.40 -7.88
N PRO A 174 -8.55 -18.32 -8.75
CA PRO A 174 -9.30 -18.78 -9.92
C PRO A 174 -10.74 -19.26 -9.63
N TRP A 175 -11.03 -19.69 -8.40
CA TRP A 175 -12.37 -20.09 -7.98
C TRP A 175 -13.43 -18.96 -8.00
N LYS A 176 -13.04 -17.70 -7.79
CA LYS A 176 -14.01 -16.59 -7.74
C LYS A 176 -14.55 -16.19 -9.12
N ALA A 177 -13.76 -16.35 -10.18
CA ALA A 177 -14.18 -16.08 -11.55
C ALA A 177 -15.38 -16.96 -11.96
N GLU A 178 -15.33 -18.25 -11.63
CA GLU A 178 -16.37 -19.24 -11.91
C GLU A 178 -17.70 -18.91 -11.21
N HIS A 179 -17.64 -18.49 -9.93
CA HIS A 179 -18.83 -18.05 -9.21
C HIS A 179 -19.41 -16.73 -9.75
N ARG A 180 -18.58 -15.82 -10.29
CA ARG A 180 -19.04 -14.56 -10.90
C ARG A 180 -19.82 -14.78 -12.21
N ILE A 181 -19.57 -15.88 -12.93
CA ILE A 181 -20.37 -16.25 -14.11
C ILE A 181 -21.77 -16.70 -13.68
N ARG A 182 -21.87 -17.53 -12.64
CA ARG A 182 -23.11 -18.21 -12.23
C ARG A 182 -24.16 -17.34 -11.52
N VAL A 183 -23.85 -16.08 -11.19
CA VAL A 183 -24.81 -15.12 -10.59
C VAL A 183 -25.54 -14.28 -11.65
N ARG A 184 -25.02 -14.19 -12.89
CA ARG A 184 -25.61 -13.34 -13.94
C ARG A 184 -26.92 -13.85 -14.54
N GLU A 185 -27.33 -15.08 -14.25
CA GLU A 185 -28.61 -15.65 -14.72
C GLU A 185 -29.79 -15.38 -13.77
N THR A 186 -29.58 -14.72 -12.62
CA THR A 186 -30.60 -14.63 -11.54
C THR A 186 -31.01 -13.21 -11.13
N GLU A 187 -30.60 -12.17 -11.85
CA GLU A 187 -30.98 -10.77 -11.56
C GLU A 187 -31.75 -10.07 -12.71
N ASP A 188 -32.43 -10.84 -13.57
CA ASP A 188 -33.41 -10.33 -14.56
C ASP A 188 -34.85 -10.78 -14.24
N ASP A 189 -35.27 -10.65 -12.97
CA ASP A 189 -36.68 -10.44 -12.62
C ASP A 189 -36.83 -9.72 -11.27
N THR A 190 -37.03 -8.40 -11.31
CA THR A 190 -37.95 -7.66 -10.42
C THR A 190 -38.12 -6.24 -10.94
N THR A 191 -39.24 -5.96 -11.64
CA THR A 191 -40.16 -4.81 -11.39
C THR A 191 -41.11 -4.63 -12.58
N THR A 192 -42.37 -5.04 -12.40
CA THR A 192 -43.54 -4.36 -12.98
C THR A 192 -44.76 -4.66 -12.11
N THR A 193 -45.51 -3.63 -11.72
CA THR A 193 -46.59 -3.73 -10.74
C THR A 193 -47.95 -4.00 -11.38
N THR A 194 -48.75 -4.89 -10.78
CA THR A 194 -50.20 -5.12 -11.05
C THR A 194 -50.98 -3.79 -10.93
N THR A 195 -52.13 -3.50 -11.57
CA THR A 195 -53.36 -4.25 -11.94
C THR A 195 -54.09 -3.37 -13.02
N GLU A 196 -55.16 -3.68 -13.76
CA GLU A 196 -56.26 -4.66 -13.69
C GLU A 196 -56.66 -5.22 -15.09
N THR A 197 -57.82 -5.89 -15.17
CA THR A 197 -58.56 -6.36 -16.37
C THR A 197 -60.08 -6.21 -16.10
N PRO A 198 -61.04 -6.49 -17.01
CA PRO A 198 -60.99 -6.90 -18.43
C PRO A 198 -61.53 -5.78 -19.38
N ILE A 199 -62.26 -5.90 -20.52
CA ILE A 199 -63.01 -6.96 -21.24
C ILE A 199 -63.16 -6.66 -22.75
N LEU A 200 -63.57 -7.71 -23.50
CA LEU A 200 -64.27 -7.71 -24.80
C LEU A 200 -63.47 -7.40 -26.09
N GLN A 201 -64.12 -7.66 -27.23
CA GLN A 201 -63.48 -8.17 -28.46
C GLN A 201 -63.56 -7.23 -29.68
N SER A 202 -62.65 -7.52 -30.63
CA SER A 202 -62.74 -7.29 -32.08
C SER A 202 -62.41 -5.90 -32.64
N GLY A 203 -61.94 -5.88 -33.90
CA GLY A 203 -62.09 -4.71 -34.79
C GLY A 203 -60.83 -3.95 -35.20
N ALA A 204 -60.20 -4.40 -36.30
CA ALA A 204 -59.64 -3.59 -37.39
C ALA A 204 -58.68 -2.37 -37.14
N ARG A 205 -57.52 -2.45 -37.80
CA ARG A 205 -56.89 -1.41 -38.68
C ARG A 205 -56.85 0.07 -38.21
N GLY A 206 -55.63 0.63 -38.06
CA GLY A 206 -55.31 1.92 -38.70
C GLY A 206 -54.41 2.94 -37.98
N LEU A 207 -53.37 3.37 -38.71
CA LEU A 207 -52.76 4.72 -38.80
C LEU A 207 -52.65 5.67 -37.57
N LYS A 208 -51.39 5.90 -37.17
CA LYS A 208 -50.70 7.22 -37.04
C LYS A 208 -51.47 8.48 -36.54
N ALA A 209 -51.18 8.90 -35.30
CA ALA A 209 -50.84 10.28 -34.86
C ALA A 209 -50.28 10.17 -33.43
N LEU A 210 -49.22 10.82 -32.93
CA LEU A 210 -48.55 12.13 -33.11
C LEU A 210 -49.28 13.37 -32.55
N SER A 211 -48.59 14.00 -31.59
CA SER A 211 -48.65 15.40 -31.14
C SER A 211 -49.89 15.92 -30.39
N SER A 212 -49.74 15.97 -29.06
CA SER A 212 -49.96 17.13 -28.19
C SER A 212 -51.03 18.17 -28.59
N ILE A 213 -52.07 18.26 -27.76
CA ILE A 213 -53.11 19.29 -27.81
C ILE A 213 -52.52 20.66 -27.43
N LEU A 214 -52.33 21.51 -28.43
CA LEU A 214 -52.19 22.96 -28.27
C LEU A 214 -53.01 23.66 -29.35
N LEU A 215 -54.24 24.05 -29.00
CA LEU A 215 -54.95 25.27 -29.43
C LEU A 215 -56.34 25.30 -28.79
N LEU A 216 -56.41 25.93 -27.62
CA LEU A 216 -57.65 26.51 -27.10
C LEU A 216 -57.97 27.80 -27.89
N ILE A 217 -59.18 28.34 -27.66
CA ILE A 217 -59.74 29.58 -28.22
C ILE A 217 -60.31 29.42 -29.65
N GLY A 218 -61.65 29.49 -29.73
CA GLY A 218 -62.44 29.36 -30.97
C GLY A 218 -63.93 29.56 -30.65
N THR A 219 -64.31 30.81 -30.37
CA THR A 219 -65.58 31.18 -29.74
C THR A 219 -66.83 31.01 -30.61
N LEU A 220 -67.91 30.52 -30.00
CA LEU A 220 -69.31 30.96 -30.14
C LEU A 220 -69.69 31.76 -31.41
N ALA A 221 -70.31 31.07 -32.37
CA ALA A 221 -71.31 31.62 -33.29
C ALA A 221 -72.36 30.50 -33.51
N LEU A 222 -73.49 30.55 -32.80
CA LEU A 222 -74.78 31.17 -33.18
C LEU A 222 -75.60 30.40 -34.21
N ASN A 223 -76.91 30.42 -34.00
CA ASN A 223 -77.93 29.74 -34.80
C ASN A 223 -78.09 30.31 -36.22
N HIS A 224 -78.77 29.49 -37.03
CA HIS A 224 -79.70 29.84 -38.12
C HIS A 224 -79.17 29.80 -39.56
#